data_AF-A0A8B6LJH7-F1
#
_entry.id   AF-A0A8B6LJH7-F1
#
_cell.length_a   1.000
_cell.length_b   1.000
_cell.length_c   1.000
_cell.angle_alpha   90.00
_cell.angle_beta   90.00
_cell.angle_gamma   90.00
#
_symmetry.space_group_name_H-M   'P 1'
#
loop_
_entity.id
_entity.type
_entity.pdbx_description
1 polymer ?
#
loop_
_entity_poly.entity_id
_entity_poly.type
_entity_poly.pdbx_seq_one_letter_code
_entity_poly.pdbx_strand_id
1 'polypeptide(L)'
;MSIPIRWGDMDAMGHLNNASYFRYLETARIDWMQSIGFAPDPGGEGMVIINAFCNFYQQIEYPGTVLLRMYASDPARTTFETWGTLARDDAPDVICAEGGATTIWLDFPKKKAMPLPDWLRAMVTP
;
A
#
# COMPACT_ATOMS: atom_id res chain seq x y z
N MET A 1 -4.81 -1.25 9.49
CA MET A 1 -3.87 -2.12 10.23
C MET A 1 -3.00 -1.27 11.14
N SER A 2 -2.41 -1.86 12.18
CA SER A 2 -1.49 -1.18 13.09
C SER A 2 -0.08 -1.75 12.90
N ILE A 3 0.90 -0.87 12.67
CA ILE A 3 2.29 -1.24 12.36
C ILE A 3 3.21 -0.63 13.44
N PRO A 4 3.79 -1.44 14.33
CA PRO A 4 4.77 -0.96 15.29
C PRO A 4 6.01 -0.43 14.57
N ILE A 5 6.43 0.79 14.91
CA ILE A 5 7.63 1.40 14.33
C ILE A 5 8.84 0.68 14.91
N ARG A 6 9.76 0.23 14.04
CA ARG A 6 11.05 -0.31 14.50
C ARG A 6 12.02 0.86 14.67
N TRP A 7 12.89 0.79 15.67
CA TRP A 7 13.94 1.80 15.84
C TRP A 7 14.76 2.00 14.56
N GLY A 8 15.04 0.90 13.83
CA GLY A 8 15.76 0.93 12.55
C GLY A 8 14.95 1.40 11.33
N ASP A 9 13.66 1.71 11.49
CA ASP A 9 12.88 2.34 10.42
C ASP A 9 13.11 3.87 10.37
N MET A 10 13.67 4.45 11.43
CA MET A 10 14.11 5.85 11.46
C MET A 10 15.46 6.03 10.80
N ASP A 11 15.74 7.24 10.32
CA ASP A 11 17.06 7.63 9.85
C ASP A 11 17.79 8.57 10.82
N ALA A 12 18.97 9.03 10.40
CA ALA A 12 19.83 9.89 11.21
C ALA A 12 19.19 11.23 11.63
N MET A 13 18.09 11.64 10.99
CA MET A 13 17.36 12.86 11.32
C MET A 13 16.33 12.66 12.45
N GLY A 14 16.21 11.43 12.98
CA GLY A 14 15.41 11.15 14.17
C GLY A 14 13.93 10.91 13.92
N HIS A 15 13.53 10.76 12.66
CA HIS A 15 12.15 10.45 12.26
C HIS A 15 12.12 9.26 11.29
N LEU A 16 10.94 8.70 11.10
CA LEU A 16 10.68 7.60 10.17
C LEU A 16 11.26 7.94 8.80
N ASN A 17 12.11 7.07 8.27
CA ASN A 17 12.72 7.29 6.97
C ASN A 17 11.63 7.31 5.88
N ASN A 18 11.75 8.21 4.91
CA ASN A 18 10.75 8.36 3.85
C ASN A 18 10.52 7.06 3.05
N ALA A 19 11.53 6.20 2.90
CA ALA A 19 11.36 4.91 2.24
C ALA A 19 10.50 3.93 3.07
N SER A 20 10.50 4.04 4.39
CA SER A 20 9.73 3.17 5.30
C SER A 20 8.22 3.32 5.11
N TYR A 21 7.72 4.51 4.75
CA TYR A 21 6.31 4.72 4.42
C TYR A 21 5.86 3.85 3.24
N PHE A 22 6.69 3.75 2.19
CA PHE A 22 6.41 2.87 1.05
C PHE A 22 6.43 1.39 1.45
N ARG A 23 7.32 1.00 2.37
CA ARG A 23 7.32 -0.36 2.95
C ARG A 23 6.04 -0.66 3.71
N TYR A 24 5.53 0.30 4.48
CA TYR A 24 4.28 0.11 5.22
C TYR A 24 3.09 -0.01 4.28
N LEU A 25 3.02 0.83 3.23
CA LEU A 25 2.00 0.73 2.19
C LEU A 25 2.11 -0.58 1.38
N GLU A 26 3.33 -1.07 1.12
CA GLU A 26 3.58 -2.38 0.51
C GLU A 26 3.02 -3.51 1.39
N THR A 27 3.36 -3.54 2.68
CA THR A 27 2.82 -4.53 3.62
C THR A 27 1.29 -4.50 3.63
N ALA A 28 0.69 -3.32 3.73
CA ALA A 28 -0.77 -3.20 3.73
C ALA A 28 -1.43 -3.76 2.47
N ARG A 29 -0.83 -3.51 1.30
CA ARG A 29 -1.30 -4.09 0.02
C ARG A 29 -1.22 -5.60 0.01
N ILE A 30 -0.09 -6.17 0.46
CA ILE A 30 0.10 -7.62 0.50
C ILE A 30 -0.88 -8.26 1.49
N ASP A 31 -1.03 -7.69 2.68
CA ASP A 31 -1.98 -8.17 3.70
C ASP A 31 -3.42 -8.14 3.18
N TRP A 32 -3.82 -7.06 2.50
CA TRP A 32 -5.13 -6.96 1.85
C TRP A 32 -5.33 -8.05 0.80
N MET A 33 -4.38 -8.24 -0.12
CA MET A 33 -4.47 -9.29 -1.15
C MET A 33 -4.55 -10.69 -0.54
N GLN A 34 -3.76 -10.97 0.49
CA GLN A 34 -3.82 -12.24 1.20
C GLN A 34 -5.17 -12.44 1.89
N SER A 35 -5.74 -11.39 2.49
CA SER A 35 -7.04 -11.45 3.17
C SER A 35 -8.20 -11.81 2.25
N ILE A 36 -8.06 -11.56 0.94
CA ILE A 36 -9.06 -11.88 -0.09
C ILE A 36 -8.72 -13.18 -0.85
N GLY A 37 -7.79 -13.97 -0.31
CA GLY A 37 -7.42 -15.28 -0.84
C GLY A 37 -6.42 -15.25 -1.99
N PHE A 38 -5.73 -14.12 -2.21
CA PHE A 38 -4.76 -13.97 -3.29
C PHE A 38 -3.35 -13.73 -2.75
N ALA A 39 -2.47 -14.71 -2.90
CA ALA A 39 -1.06 -14.58 -2.57
C ALA A 39 -0.23 -14.26 -3.83
N PRO A 40 0.85 -13.46 -3.71
CA PRO A 40 1.79 -13.28 -4.82
C PRO A 40 2.39 -14.61 -5.29
N ASP A 41 2.25 -14.91 -6.57
CA ASP A 41 2.85 -16.08 -7.21
C ASP A 41 3.57 -15.65 -8.51
N PRO A 42 4.92 -15.71 -8.56
CA PRO A 42 5.67 -15.39 -9.78
C PRO A 42 5.34 -16.27 -11.00
N GLY A 43 4.73 -17.45 -10.78
CA GLY A 43 4.28 -18.34 -11.85
C GLY A 43 2.87 -18.04 -12.37
N GLY A 44 2.13 -17.15 -11.72
CA GLY A 44 0.73 -16.83 -12.02
C GLY A 44 0.53 -15.43 -12.61
N GLU A 45 -0.57 -14.83 -12.22
CA GLU A 45 -0.88 -13.42 -12.48
C GLU A 45 -0.79 -12.63 -11.17
N GLY A 46 -0.84 -11.31 -11.23
CA GLY A 46 -0.90 -10.50 -10.02
C GLY A 46 -0.71 -9.01 -10.24
N MET A 47 -0.65 -8.30 -9.11
CA MET A 47 -0.44 -6.86 -9.08
C MET A 47 1.03 -6.47 -9.27
N VAL A 48 1.24 -5.42 -10.07
CA VAL A 48 2.52 -4.71 -10.18
C VAL A 48 2.27 -3.22 -9.99
N ILE A 49 3.14 -2.56 -9.26
CA ILE A 49 3.09 -1.11 -9.05
C ILE A 49 3.75 -0.40 -10.24
N ILE A 50 3.01 0.46 -10.94
CA ILE A 50 3.55 1.25 -12.08
C ILE A 50 3.71 2.73 -11.76
N ASN A 51 3.10 3.20 -10.68
CA ASN A 51 3.33 4.52 -10.10
C ASN A 51 3.21 4.39 -8.59
N ALA A 52 4.02 5.13 -7.84
CA ALA A 52 3.89 5.25 -6.39
C ALA A 52 4.17 6.69 -5.95
N PHE A 53 3.43 7.17 -4.97
CA PHE A 53 3.62 8.48 -4.36
C PHE A 53 3.42 8.43 -2.85
N CYS A 54 3.98 9.41 -2.15
CA CYS A 54 3.72 9.66 -0.74
C CYS A 54 3.89 11.15 -0.46
N ASN A 55 2.87 11.77 0.13
CA ASN A 55 2.89 13.11 0.66
C ASN A 55 3.13 13.03 2.17
N PHE A 56 4.05 13.87 2.66
CA PHE A 56 4.47 13.90 4.06
C PHE A 56 4.03 15.22 4.69
N TYR A 57 3.14 15.16 5.68
CA TYR A 57 2.57 16.34 6.34
C TYR A 57 3.14 16.56 7.73
N GLN A 58 3.38 15.48 8.48
CA GLN A 58 3.95 15.51 9.82
C GLN A 58 4.91 14.34 10.02
N GLN A 59 5.94 14.54 10.84
CA GLN A 59 6.92 13.52 11.15
C GLN A 59 6.33 12.46 12.09
N ILE A 60 6.76 11.21 11.88
CA ILE A 60 6.44 10.07 12.75
C ILE A 60 7.76 9.61 13.37
N GLU A 61 7.77 9.35 14.67
CA GLU A 61 8.96 9.00 15.45
C GLU A 61 8.75 7.73 16.28
N TYR A 62 9.84 6.97 16.50
CA TYR A 62 9.88 5.88 17.47
C TYR A 62 10.07 6.45 18.89
N PRO A 63 9.46 5.84 19.93
CA PRO A 63 8.53 4.72 19.87
C PRO A 63 7.11 5.13 19.46
N GLY A 64 6.39 4.20 18.82
CA GLY A 64 4.99 4.40 18.47
C GLY A 64 4.47 3.34 17.49
N THR A 65 3.19 3.43 17.18
CA THR A 65 2.53 2.59 16.19
C THR A 65 1.93 3.47 15.09
N VAL A 66 2.10 3.07 13.84
CA VAL A 66 1.41 3.69 12.72
C VAL A 66 0.08 2.99 12.48
N LEU A 67 -1.01 3.76 12.54
CA LEU A 67 -2.31 3.35 12.05
C LEU A 67 -2.39 3.63 10.55
N LEU A 68 -2.34 2.56 9.75
CA LEU A 68 -2.46 2.62 8.30
C LEU A 68 -3.86 2.18 7.88
N ARG A 69 -4.58 3.05 7.18
CA ARG A 69 -5.85 2.73 6.50
C ARG A 69 -5.58 2.67 5.01
N MET A 70 -5.94 1.56 4.37
CA MET A 70 -5.74 1.35 2.94
C MET A 70 -7.09 1.28 2.25
N TYR A 71 -7.13 1.77 1.03
CA TYR A 71 -8.30 1.87 0.18
C TYR A 71 -7.90 1.45 -1.24
N ALA A 72 -8.88 0.96 -2.00
CA ALA A 72 -8.75 0.66 -3.41
C ALA A 72 -9.91 1.30 -4.18
N SER A 73 -9.64 1.84 -5.37
CA SER A 73 -10.63 2.59 -6.14
C SER A 73 -10.28 2.61 -7.64
N ASP A 74 -11.13 3.29 -8.41
CA ASP A 74 -10.89 3.68 -9.80
C ASP A 74 -10.46 2.53 -10.74
N PRO A 75 -11.23 1.42 -10.81
CA PRO A 75 -10.90 0.31 -11.70
C PRO A 75 -11.05 0.70 -13.17
N ALA A 76 -9.95 0.63 -13.91
CA ALA A 76 -9.92 0.73 -15.36
C ALA A 76 -9.95 -0.66 -16.01
N ARG A 77 -9.47 -0.79 -17.26
CA ARG A 77 -9.42 -2.08 -17.95
C ARG A 77 -8.45 -3.06 -17.28
N THR A 78 -7.23 -2.60 -17.03
CA THR A 78 -6.10 -3.43 -16.54
C THR A 78 -5.46 -2.86 -15.27
N THR A 79 -5.92 -1.72 -14.79
CA THR A 79 -5.37 -1.00 -13.64
C THR A 79 -6.45 -0.66 -12.63
N PHE A 80 -6.03 -0.40 -11.40
CA PHE A 80 -6.82 0.20 -10.33
C PHE A 80 -5.90 1.00 -9.42
N GLU A 81 -6.47 1.91 -8.63
CA GLU A 81 -5.72 2.72 -7.69
C GLU A 81 -5.74 2.10 -6.29
N THR A 82 -4.62 2.23 -5.58
CA THR A 82 -4.54 1.98 -4.15
C THR A 82 -4.06 3.23 -3.46
N TRP A 83 -4.66 3.59 -2.34
CA TRP A 83 -4.21 4.71 -1.53
C TRP A 83 -4.31 4.37 -0.06
N GLY A 84 -3.58 5.10 0.78
CA GLY A 84 -3.59 4.89 2.20
C GLY A 84 -3.19 6.11 2.99
N THR A 85 -3.78 6.24 4.16
CA THR A 85 -3.49 7.29 5.14
C THR A 85 -2.75 6.69 6.31
N LEU A 86 -1.71 7.38 6.77
CA LEU A 86 -0.89 7.00 7.91
C LEU A 86 -1.04 8.06 9.01
N ALA A 87 -1.45 7.61 10.19
CA ALA A 87 -1.54 8.41 11.41
C ALA A 87 -0.82 7.68 12.55
N ARG A 88 -0.49 8.39 13.63
CA ARG A 88 -0.09 7.72 14.88
C ARG A 88 -1.32 7.12 15.56
N ASP A 89 -1.14 6.01 16.28
CA ASP A 89 -2.23 5.38 17.04
C ASP A 89 -2.72 6.23 18.22
N ASP A 90 -1.84 7.05 18.80
CA ASP A 90 -2.15 8.05 19.83
C ASP A 90 -2.88 9.30 19.31
N ALA A 91 -2.93 9.51 17.99
CA ALA A 91 -3.60 10.62 17.33
C ALA A 91 -4.21 10.19 15.96
N PRO A 92 -5.20 9.27 15.95
CA PRO A 92 -5.64 8.56 14.75
C PRO A 92 -6.39 9.44 13.70
N ASP A 93 -6.79 10.64 14.09
CA ASP A 93 -7.47 11.63 13.25
C ASP A 93 -6.50 12.67 12.64
N VAL A 94 -5.24 12.67 13.06
CA VAL A 94 -4.19 13.53 12.51
C VAL A 94 -3.42 12.74 11.46
N ILE A 95 -3.70 13.04 10.18
CA ILE A 95 -2.99 12.38 9.07
C ILE A 95 -1.58 12.95 8.98
N CYS A 96 -0.59 12.10 9.25
CA CYS A 96 0.83 12.45 9.17
C CYS A 96 1.36 12.30 7.74
N ALA A 97 0.86 11.30 7.00
CA ALA A 97 1.20 11.08 5.60
C ALA A 97 0.04 10.41 4.85
N GLU A 98 0.00 10.63 3.55
CA GLU A 98 -0.82 9.87 2.62
C GLU A 98 0.06 9.35 1.51
N GLY A 99 -0.21 8.14 1.03
CA GLY A 99 0.49 7.61 -0.12
C GLY A 99 -0.40 6.70 -0.93
N GLY A 100 0.04 6.42 -2.14
CA GLY A 100 -0.75 5.63 -3.06
C GLY A 100 0.08 5.07 -4.18
N ALA A 101 -0.59 4.31 -5.02
CA ALA A 101 0.01 3.66 -6.15
C ALA A 101 -1.05 3.25 -7.19
N THR A 102 -0.73 3.50 -8.45
CA THR A 102 -1.40 2.87 -9.58
C THR A 102 -0.90 1.44 -9.71
N THR A 103 -1.83 0.51 -9.65
CA THR A 103 -1.57 -0.93 -9.74
C THR A 103 -2.04 -1.46 -11.09
N ILE A 104 -1.22 -2.25 -11.77
CA ILE A 104 -1.57 -2.97 -13.00
C ILE A 104 -1.67 -4.47 -12.72
N TRP A 105 -2.62 -5.15 -13.37
CA TRP A 105 -2.74 -6.60 -13.33
C TRP A 105 -1.99 -7.23 -14.49
N LEU A 106 -1.11 -8.18 -14.20
CA LEU A 106 -0.13 -8.69 -15.13
C LEU A 106 -0.04 -10.23 -15.07
N ASP A 107 0.02 -10.85 -16.24
CA ASP A 107 0.42 -12.26 -16.40
C ASP A 107 1.96 -12.30 -16.33
N PHE A 108 2.51 -12.84 -15.24
CA PHE A 108 3.96 -12.81 -14.99
C PHE A 108 4.76 -13.63 -16.02
N PRO A 109 4.37 -14.88 -16.36
CA PRO A 109 5.03 -15.64 -17.41
C PRO A 109 5.07 -14.91 -18.76
N LYS A 110 3.95 -14.27 -19.16
CA LYS A 110 3.86 -13.54 -20.44
C LYS A 110 4.40 -12.11 -20.38
N LYS A 111 4.70 -11.60 -19.18
CA LYS A 111 5.09 -10.21 -18.91
C LYS A 111 4.15 -9.19 -19.56
N LYS A 112 2.83 -9.47 -19.50
CA LYS A 112 1.83 -8.70 -20.24
C LYS A 112 0.69 -8.30 -19.33
N ALA A 113 0.30 -7.03 -19.42
CA ALA A 113 -0.91 -6.53 -18.79
C ALA A 113 -2.15 -7.28 -19.31
N MET A 114 -3.06 -7.60 -18.40
CA MET A 114 -4.30 -8.29 -18.70
C MET A 114 -5.47 -7.61 -18.00
N PRO A 115 -6.72 -7.82 -18.47
CA PRO A 115 -7.89 -7.28 -17.79
C PRO A 115 -7.92 -7.68 -16.32
N LEU A 116 -8.42 -6.77 -15.47
CA LEU A 116 -8.69 -7.14 -14.07
C LEU A 116 -9.64 -8.34 -14.03
N PRO A 117 -9.36 -9.37 -13.22
CA PRO A 117 -10.32 -10.44 -12.97
C PRO A 117 -11.64 -9.88 -12.46
N ASP A 118 -12.76 -10.50 -12.84
CA ASP A 118 -14.09 -9.98 -12.50
C ASP A 118 -14.30 -9.84 -10.98
N TRP A 119 -13.77 -10.80 -10.20
CA TRP A 119 -13.82 -10.77 -8.74
C TRP A 119 -13.06 -9.56 -8.16
N LEU A 120 -11.90 -9.23 -8.72
CA LEU A 120 -11.08 -8.12 -8.27
C LEU A 120 -11.73 -6.80 -8.66
N ARG A 121 -12.19 -6.69 -9.92
CA ARG A 121 -12.92 -5.52 -10.41
C ARG A 121 -14.12 -5.22 -9.52
N ALA A 122 -14.93 -6.23 -9.20
CA ALA A 122 -16.11 -6.05 -8.33
C ALA A 122 -15.72 -5.54 -6.93
N MET A 123 -14.56 -5.95 -6.41
CA MET A 123 -14.10 -5.55 -5.08
C MET A 123 -13.49 -4.15 -5.01
N VAL A 124 -12.82 -3.70 -6.08
CA VAL A 124 -12.18 -2.37 -6.13
C VAL A 124 -13.09 -1.30 -6.77
N THR A 125 -14.31 -1.67 -7.15
CA THR A 125 -15.34 -0.70 -7.56
C THR A 125 -15.97 -0.11 -6.29
N PRO A 126 -16.06 1.22 -6.15
CA PRO A 126 -16.67 1.88 -4.99
C PRO A 126 -18.13 1.50 -4.74
#